data_AF-A0A6G3DJL6-F1
#
_entry.id   AF-A0A6G3DJL6-F1
#
_cell.length_a   1.000
_cell.length_b   1.000
_cell.length_c   1.000
_cell.angle_alpha   90.00
_cell.angle_beta   90.00
_cell.angle_gamma   90.00
#
_symmetry.space_group_name_H-M   'P 1'
#
loop_
_entity.id
_entity.type
_entity.pdbx_description
1 polymer ?
#
loop_
_entity_poly.entity_id
_entity_poly.type
_entity_poly.pdbx_seq_one_letter_code
_entity_poly.pdbx_strand_id
1 'polypeptide(L)'
;MPTAILTGQPVPGSSIESELRSLGFDVHLAAGAADTETLLARAPGDERVAVVDARFVGHPHALRLGLTDPRFPLAAIPGAVTAQPAARQTLTRAMARENSAVGGGSAHGGAPARARPSVGEVDSLPDRITAALDADGAEVHRPELGRLVAAVPADPQARNEARQAVAAVDDEAVRLKSAVKARDGFVTTFLISPYSRYIARWCARRGLTPNQVTTASLITALIAAGCAATGTRAGFVAAGVLLIASFVLDCTDGQLARYSLQYSTLGAWLDATFDRAKEYAYYAGLALGAARGGDDVWALALGAMVLQTCRHVVDFSFNEANHDATANTSPT
;
A
#
# COMPACT_ATOMS: atom_id res chain seq x y z
N MET A 1 -0.58 -24.17 1.36
CA MET A 1 -0.64 -22.83 1.95
C MET A 1 0.74 -22.20 1.85
N PRO A 2 0.86 -20.86 1.65
CA PRO A 2 2.16 -20.19 1.62
C PRO A 2 3.07 -20.63 2.77
N THR A 3 4.35 -20.86 2.50
CA THR A 3 5.30 -21.41 3.48
C THR A 3 6.24 -20.33 3.98
N ALA A 4 6.40 -20.18 5.29
CA ALA A 4 7.43 -19.34 5.90
C ALA A 4 8.46 -20.20 6.64
N ILE A 5 9.74 -20.01 6.33
CA ILE A 5 10.86 -20.72 6.94
C ILE A 5 11.57 -19.75 7.87
N LEU A 6 11.47 -20.01 9.17
CA LEU A 6 12.15 -19.25 10.22
C LEU A 6 13.55 -19.82 10.43
N THR A 7 14.56 -18.99 10.19
CA THR A 7 15.97 -19.39 10.15
C THR A 7 16.71 -18.96 11.41
N GLY A 8 17.51 -19.87 11.97
CA GLY A 8 18.28 -19.62 13.19
C GLY A 8 17.59 -20.13 14.45
N GLN A 9 18.17 -19.82 15.61
CA GLN A 9 17.67 -20.32 16.90
C GLN A 9 16.40 -19.56 17.32
N PRO A 10 15.34 -20.26 17.77
CA PRO A 10 14.16 -19.62 18.32
C PRO A 10 14.52 -18.69 19.47
N VAL A 11 14.07 -17.45 19.41
CA VAL A 11 14.32 -16.49 20.49
C VAL A 11 13.15 -16.52 21.48
N PRO A 12 13.38 -16.79 22.78
CA PRO A 12 12.31 -16.79 23.78
C PRO A 12 11.50 -15.49 23.80
N GLY A 13 10.17 -15.62 23.81
CA GLY A 13 9.24 -14.49 23.79
C GLY A 13 9.23 -13.70 22.47
N SER A 14 9.66 -14.31 21.35
CA SER A 14 9.43 -13.77 20.01
C SER A 14 7.99 -14.01 19.57
N SER A 15 7.32 -12.99 19.01
CA SER A 15 5.98 -13.09 18.44
C SER A 15 5.97 -13.52 16.97
N ILE A 16 7.14 -13.63 16.33
CA ILE A 16 7.27 -13.78 14.88
C ILE A 16 6.51 -14.98 14.30
N GLU A 17 6.50 -16.13 14.98
CA GLU A 17 5.77 -17.31 14.52
C GLU A 17 4.26 -17.07 14.49
N SER A 18 3.73 -16.44 15.54
CA SER A 18 2.31 -16.08 15.61
C SER A 18 1.93 -15.02 14.59
N GLU A 19 2.81 -14.06 14.33
CA GLU A 19 2.61 -13.01 13.31
C GLU A 19 2.59 -13.61 11.90
N LEU A 20 3.53 -14.48 11.56
CA LEU A 20 3.56 -15.17 10.25
C LEU A 20 2.32 -16.04 10.04
N ARG A 21 1.88 -16.79 11.07
CA ARG A 21 0.63 -17.55 11.01
C ARG A 21 -0.59 -16.64 10.81
N SER A 22 -0.63 -15.47 11.46
CA SER A 22 -1.72 -14.49 11.28
C SER A 22 -1.77 -13.91 9.87
N LEU A 23 -0.64 -13.93 9.14
CA LEU A 23 -0.54 -13.56 7.74
C LEU A 23 -0.89 -14.71 6.78
N GLY A 24 -1.22 -15.89 7.29
CA GLY A 24 -1.64 -17.05 6.49
C GLY A 24 -0.51 -17.97 6.04
N PHE A 25 0.69 -17.84 6.63
CA PHE A 25 1.80 -18.76 6.35
C PHE A 25 1.74 -20.01 7.23
N ASP A 26 2.07 -21.16 6.65
CA ASP A 26 2.52 -22.32 7.40
C ASP A 26 4.00 -22.15 7.76
N VAL A 27 4.34 -22.33 9.04
CA VAL A 27 5.64 -21.90 9.58
C VAL A 27 6.50 -23.12 9.93
N HIS A 28 7.68 -23.21 9.32
CA HIS A 28 8.68 -24.23 9.60
C HIS A 28 9.95 -23.61 10.16
N LEU A 29 10.58 -24.27 11.11
CA LEU A 29 11.86 -23.85 11.69
C LEU A 29 13.00 -24.52 10.93
N ALA A 30 14.04 -23.75 10.61
CA ALA A 30 15.27 -24.21 10.01
C ALA A 30 16.46 -23.92 10.94
N ALA A 31 17.23 -24.96 11.28
CA ALA A 31 18.37 -24.81 12.18
C ALA A 31 19.53 -23.99 11.55
N GLY A 32 19.59 -23.92 10.22
CA GLY A 32 20.61 -23.19 9.47
C GLY A 32 20.38 -23.23 7.96
N ALA A 33 21.40 -22.84 7.19
CA ALA A 33 21.29 -22.68 5.74
C ALA A 33 20.93 -23.99 5.00
N ALA A 34 21.62 -25.09 5.27
CA ALA A 34 21.34 -26.37 4.61
C ALA A 34 19.91 -26.90 4.86
N ASP A 35 19.40 -26.70 6.07
CA ASP A 35 18.02 -27.06 6.44
C ASP A 35 17.01 -26.13 5.74
N THR A 36 17.32 -24.84 5.66
CA THR A 36 16.52 -23.84 4.91
C THR A 36 16.40 -24.23 3.43
N GLU A 37 17.50 -24.64 2.80
CA GLU A 37 17.52 -25.10 1.40
C GLU A 37 16.64 -26.35 1.22
N THR A 38 16.73 -27.29 2.15
CA THR A 38 15.92 -28.52 2.14
C THR A 38 14.43 -28.23 2.27
N LEU A 39 14.05 -27.32 3.17
CA LEU A 39 12.65 -26.90 3.36
C LEU A 39 12.12 -26.11 2.16
N LEU A 40 12.93 -25.22 1.57
CA LEU A 40 12.58 -24.53 0.33
C LEU A 40 12.31 -25.52 -0.80
N ALA A 41 13.12 -26.57 -0.93
CA ALA A 41 12.93 -27.61 -1.95
C ALA A 41 11.65 -28.44 -1.72
N ARG A 42 11.23 -28.63 -0.47
CA ARG A 42 10.01 -29.38 -0.10
C ARG A 42 8.72 -28.57 -0.20
N ALA A 43 8.79 -27.26 -0.10
CA ALA A 43 7.61 -26.40 -0.20
C ALA A 43 6.91 -26.56 -1.57
N PRO A 44 5.57 -26.51 -1.64
CA PRO A 44 4.83 -26.62 -2.90
C PRO A 44 5.26 -25.57 -3.94
N GLY A 45 5.53 -25.99 -5.18
CA GLY A 45 6.10 -25.14 -6.24
C GLY A 45 5.18 -24.01 -6.71
N ASP A 46 3.88 -24.21 -6.57
CA ASP A 46 2.78 -23.31 -6.91
C ASP A 46 2.44 -22.31 -5.79
N GLU A 47 3.16 -22.36 -4.66
CA GLU A 47 2.90 -21.52 -3.51
C GLU A 47 4.05 -20.54 -3.22
N ARG A 48 3.68 -19.41 -2.61
CA ARG A 48 4.65 -18.42 -2.12
C ARG A 48 5.48 -19.02 -0.99
N VAL A 49 6.77 -18.70 -1.00
CA VAL A 49 7.70 -19.02 0.09
C VAL A 49 8.29 -17.75 0.68
N ALA A 50 8.58 -17.77 1.98
CA ALA A 50 9.28 -16.71 2.69
C ALA A 50 10.39 -17.32 3.56
N VAL A 51 11.51 -16.62 3.67
CA VAL A 51 12.62 -16.95 4.57
C VAL A 51 12.81 -15.75 5.51
N VAL A 52 12.72 -16.00 6.82
CA VAL A 52 12.70 -14.95 7.84
C VAL A 52 13.71 -15.30 8.94
N ASP A 53 14.48 -14.34 9.45
CA ASP A 53 15.40 -14.58 10.57
C ASP A 53 14.60 -14.70 11.89
N ALA A 54 14.86 -15.72 12.70
CA ALA A 54 14.16 -15.97 13.96
C ALA A 54 14.36 -14.83 14.99
N ARG A 55 15.41 -14.02 14.82
CA ARG A 55 15.68 -12.83 15.64
C ARG A 55 14.91 -11.61 15.20
N PHE A 56 14.22 -11.63 14.06
CA PHE A 56 13.48 -10.50 13.51
C PHE A 56 12.62 -9.82 14.58
N VAL A 57 12.74 -8.50 14.66
CA VAL A 57 11.88 -7.62 15.45
C VAL A 57 11.36 -6.54 14.52
N GLY A 58 10.06 -6.51 14.33
CA GLY A 58 9.43 -5.53 13.49
C GLY A 58 7.92 -5.45 13.70
N HIS A 59 7.32 -4.44 13.09
CA HIS A 59 5.88 -4.26 13.16
C HIS A 59 5.17 -5.28 12.24
N PRO A 60 4.02 -5.88 12.63
CA PRO A 60 3.31 -6.86 11.79
C PRO A 60 2.94 -6.30 10.40
N HIS A 61 2.71 -4.99 10.31
CA HIS A 61 2.44 -4.32 9.03
C HIS A 61 3.66 -4.29 8.09
N ALA A 62 4.88 -4.24 8.63
CA ALA A 62 6.10 -4.34 7.83
C ALA A 62 6.21 -5.73 7.18
N LEU A 63 5.95 -6.79 7.94
CA LEU A 63 5.88 -8.16 7.42
C LEU A 63 4.79 -8.31 6.36
N ARG A 64 3.62 -7.72 6.57
CA ARG A 64 2.55 -7.74 5.55
C ARG A 64 3.00 -7.08 4.24
N LEU A 65 3.58 -5.88 4.31
CA LEU A 65 4.07 -5.14 3.14
C LEU A 65 5.21 -5.90 2.44
N GLY A 66 6.16 -6.47 3.20
CA GLY A 66 7.32 -7.16 2.68
C GLY A 66 7.02 -8.56 2.13
N LEU A 67 6.04 -9.28 2.70
CA LEU A 67 5.87 -10.71 2.43
C LEU A 67 4.61 -11.06 1.64
N THR A 68 3.61 -10.19 1.58
CA THR A 68 2.28 -10.57 1.05
C THR A 68 1.84 -9.80 -0.20
N ASP A 69 2.63 -8.84 -0.70
CA ASP A 69 2.26 -8.09 -1.90
C ASP A 69 2.25 -9.00 -3.16
N PRO A 70 1.10 -9.17 -3.83
CA PRO A 70 0.98 -10.05 -4.99
C PRO A 70 1.57 -9.45 -6.28
N ARG A 71 1.91 -8.16 -6.30
CA ARG A 71 2.40 -7.49 -7.52
C ARG A 71 3.88 -7.80 -7.82
N PHE A 72 4.63 -8.20 -6.80
CA PHE A 72 6.08 -8.38 -6.91
C PHE A 72 6.47 -9.86 -6.77
N PRO A 73 7.13 -10.45 -7.78
CA PRO A 73 7.59 -11.84 -7.72
C PRO A 73 8.62 -12.07 -6.61
N LEU A 74 9.48 -11.08 -6.33
CA LEU A 74 10.45 -11.07 -5.23
C LEU A 74 10.28 -9.80 -4.41
N ALA A 75 10.29 -9.94 -3.09
CA ALA A 75 10.34 -8.79 -2.18
C ALA A 75 11.20 -9.10 -0.96
N ALA A 76 11.82 -8.07 -0.40
CA ALA A 76 12.64 -8.17 0.79
C ALA A 76 12.49 -6.95 1.70
N ILE A 77 12.57 -7.21 3.00
CA ILE A 77 12.75 -6.24 4.07
C ILE A 77 13.91 -6.74 4.95
N PRO A 78 14.53 -5.89 5.81
CA PRO A 78 15.61 -6.35 6.67
C PRO A 78 15.23 -7.61 7.46
N GLY A 79 15.97 -8.70 7.27
CA GLY A 79 15.74 -9.99 7.92
C GLY A 79 14.63 -10.86 7.34
N ALA A 80 14.05 -10.51 6.19
CA ALA A 80 13.03 -11.34 5.55
C ALA A 80 13.00 -11.17 4.02
N VAL A 81 12.92 -12.29 3.30
CA VAL A 81 12.79 -12.34 1.84
C VAL A 81 11.66 -13.28 1.44
N THR A 82 10.89 -12.92 0.41
CA THR A 82 9.82 -13.76 -0.15
C THR A 82 9.95 -13.92 -1.65
N ALA A 83 9.50 -15.07 -2.14
CA ALA A 83 9.34 -15.35 -3.56
C ALA A 83 7.96 -15.94 -3.85
N GLN A 84 7.32 -15.41 -4.89
CA GLN A 84 6.17 -16.02 -5.55
C GLN A 84 6.59 -17.22 -6.42
N PRO A 85 5.64 -18.07 -6.86
CA PRO A 85 5.93 -19.23 -7.72
C PRO A 85 6.83 -18.90 -8.91
N ALA A 86 6.57 -17.76 -9.59
CA ALA A 86 7.33 -17.31 -10.76
C ALA A 86 8.83 -17.04 -10.48
N ALA A 87 9.18 -16.65 -9.25
CA ALA A 87 10.56 -16.32 -8.88
C ALA A 87 11.21 -17.35 -7.94
N ARG A 88 10.53 -18.46 -7.64
CA ARG A 88 11.02 -19.50 -6.74
C ARG A 88 12.36 -20.09 -7.17
N GLN A 89 12.54 -20.35 -8.46
CA GLN A 89 13.80 -20.89 -8.98
C GLN A 89 14.97 -19.91 -8.79
N THR A 90 14.71 -18.61 -8.84
CA THR A 90 15.73 -17.58 -8.61
C THR A 90 16.11 -17.54 -7.13
N LEU A 91 15.13 -17.60 -6.22
CA LEU A 91 15.37 -17.71 -4.78
C LEU A 91 16.16 -18.99 -4.42
N THR A 92 15.77 -20.15 -4.94
CA THR A 92 16.47 -21.42 -4.68
C THR A 92 17.91 -21.37 -5.18
N ARG A 93 18.18 -20.77 -6.35
CA ARG A 93 19.55 -20.59 -6.86
C ARG A 93 20.39 -19.69 -5.97
N ALA A 94 19.83 -18.57 -5.51
CA ALA A 94 20.50 -17.68 -4.56
C ALA A 94 20.82 -18.42 -3.24
N MET A 95 19.87 -19.22 -2.73
CA MET A 95 20.06 -20.03 -1.53
C MET A 95 21.18 -21.08 -1.68
N ALA A 96 21.21 -21.81 -2.80
CA ALA A 96 22.23 -22.83 -3.05
C ALA A 96 23.64 -22.24 -3.13
N ARG A 97 23.78 -21.02 -3.69
CA ARG A 97 25.07 -20.29 -3.71
C ARG A 97 25.53 -19.89 -2.32
N GLU A 98 24.62 -19.38 -1.49
CA GLU A 98 24.92 -19.06 -0.09
C GLU A 98 25.45 -20.29 0.67
N ASN A 99 24.80 -21.44 0.49
CA ASN A 99 25.24 -22.67 1.14
C ASN A 99 26.62 -23.15 0.62
N SER A 100 26.88 -22.98 -0.69
CA SER A 100 28.16 -23.32 -1.31
C SER A 100 29.31 -22.41 -0.85
N ALA A 101 29.05 -21.12 -0.62
CA ALA A 101 30.04 -20.15 -0.15
C ALA A 101 30.49 -20.42 1.29
N VAL A 102 29.57 -20.89 2.16
CA VAL A 102 29.87 -21.25 3.56
C VAL A 102 30.70 -22.53 3.65
N GLY A 103 30.53 -23.48 2.73
CA GLY A 103 31.30 -24.73 2.69
C GLY A 103 32.73 -24.64 2.14
N GLY A 104 33.08 -23.55 1.43
CA GLY A 104 34.36 -23.37 0.75
C GLY A 104 35.48 -22.72 1.58
N GLY A 105 35.21 -22.38 2.85
CA GLY A 105 36.13 -21.66 3.73
C GLY A 105 37.29 -22.51 4.28
N SER A 106 38.08 -23.18 3.43
CA SER A 106 39.41 -23.72 3.76
C SER A 106 40.19 -24.13 2.50
N ALA A 107 40.44 -23.21 1.55
CA ALA A 107 41.60 -23.28 0.65
C ALA A 107 41.67 -22.09 -0.32
N HIS A 108 42.87 -21.51 -0.42
CA HIS A 108 43.40 -20.60 -1.46
C HIS A 108 43.05 -19.10 -1.35
N GLY A 109 44.11 -18.34 -1.10
CA GLY A 109 44.10 -16.88 -1.02
C GLY A 109 44.21 -16.16 -2.37
N GLY A 110 44.02 -14.84 -2.30
CA GLY A 110 44.46 -13.89 -3.32
C GLY A 110 43.38 -13.36 -4.27
N ALA A 111 42.44 -12.55 -3.77
CA ALA A 111 41.76 -11.51 -4.56
C ALA A 111 41.24 -10.40 -3.63
N PRO A 112 41.30 -9.11 -4.01
CA PRO A 112 40.96 -8.02 -3.11
C PRO A 112 39.46 -8.03 -2.84
N ALA A 113 39.10 -8.00 -1.56
CA ALA A 113 37.74 -7.84 -1.08
C ALA A 113 37.13 -6.60 -1.74
N ARG A 114 36.14 -6.81 -2.63
CA ARG A 114 35.23 -5.74 -3.03
C ARG A 114 34.64 -5.16 -1.75
N ALA A 115 34.73 -3.84 -1.64
CA ALA A 115 34.34 -3.07 -0.48
C ALA A 115 32.99 -3.53 0.06
N ARG A 116 33.01 -4.15 1.25
CA ARG A 116 31.81 -4.38 2.05
C ARG A 116 31.17 -3.02 2.31
N PRO A 117 29.86 -2.82 2.06
CA PRO A 117 29.19 -1.63 2.53
C PRO A 117 29.30 -1.57 4.05
N SER A 118 29.71 -0.40 4.55
CA SER A 118 29.97 -0.14 5.95
C SER A 118 28.73 0.37 6.67
N VAL A 119 28.61 -0.06 7.94
CA VAL A 119 27.79 0.47 9.05
C VAL A 119 26.40 -0.18 9.22
N GLY A 120 26.33 -1.19 10.11
CA GLY A 120 25.11 -1.52 10.87
C GLY A 120 24.45 -2.89 10.61
N GLU A 121 24.80 -3.62 9.56
CA GLU A 121 24.09 -4.84 9.16
C GLU A 121 24.56 -6.08 9.93
N VAL A 122 23.66 -6.60 10.77
CA VAL A 122 23.77 -7.95 11.32
C VAL A 122 23.49 -8.92 10.18
N ASP A 123 24.48 -9.76 9.86
CA ASP A 123 24.55 -10.66 8.72
C ASP A 123 23.50 -11.80 8.81
N SER A 124 22.23 -11.51 8.52
CA SER A 124 21.14 -12.48 8.53
C SER A 124 21.14 -13.33 7.25
N LEU A 125 20.69 -14.59 7.35
CA LEU A 125 20.59 -15.45 6.16
C LEU A 125 19.65 -14.84 5.08
N PRO A 126 18.46 -14.30 5.42
CA PRO A 126 17.63 -13.57 4.47
C PRO A 126 18.34 -12.42 3.77
N ASP A 127 19.09 -11.59 4.49
CA ASP A 127 19.78 -10.43 3.91
C ASP A 127 20.89 -10.88 2.94
N ARG A 128 21.61 -11.96 3.25
CA ARG A 128 22.58 -12.55 2.30
C ARG A 128 21.92 -13.13 1.06
N ILE A 129 20.79 -13.83 1.21
CA ILE A 129 20.01 -14.32 0.06
C ILE A 129 19.58 -13.13 -0.81
N THR A 130 19.12 -12.03 -0.20
CA THR A 130 18.77 -10.80 -0.92
C THR A 130 19.97 -10.21 -1.66
N ALA A 131 21.14 -10.12 -1.04
CA ALA A 131 22.36 -9.66 -1.70
C ALA A 131 22.77 -10.56 -2.87
N ALA A 132 22.62 -11.88 -2.74
CA ALA A 132 22.86 -12.84 -3.81
C ALA A 132 21.87 -12.69 -4.98
N LEU A 133 20.59 -12.40 -4.68
CA LEU A 133 19.57 -12.09 -5.69
C LEU A 133 19.91 -10.82 -6.46
N ASP A 134 20.33 -9.74 -5.77
CA ASP A 134 20.75 -8.51 -6.44
C ASP A 134 21.99 -8.74 -7.32
N ALA A 135 22.94 -9.54 -6.85
CA ALA A 135 24.14 -9.88 -7.60
C ALA A 135 23.84 -10.69 -8.88
N ASP A 136 22.76 -11.48 -8.86
CA ASP A 136 22.23 -12.20 -10.02
C ASP A 136 21.36 -11.32 -10.93
N GLY A 137 21.19 -10.03 -10.61
CA GLY A 137 20.39 -9.08 -11.38
C GLY A 137 18.88 -9.30 -11.23
N ALA A 138 18.44 -9.98 -10.17
CA ALA A 138 17.02 -10.15 -9.91
C ALA A 138 16.40 -8.85 -9.39
N GLU A 139 15.22 -8.48 -9.90
CA GLU A 139 14.48 -7.32 -9.42
C GLU A 139 13.79 -7.64 -8.09
N VAL A 140 14.45 -7.33 -6.97
CA VAL A 140 13.89 -7.50 -5.62
C VAL A 140 13.18 -6.22 -5.17
N HIS A 141 11.87 -6.28 -5.00
CA HIS A 141 11.08 -5.16 -4.50
C HIS A 141 11.38 -4.89 -3.01
N ARG A 142 11.60 -3.63 -2.66
CA ARG A 142 11.82 -3.18 -1.27
C ARG A 142 10.76 -2.14 -0.91
N PRO A 143 9.75 -2.50 -0.11
CA PRO A 143 8.69 -1.56 0.24
C PRO A 143 9.24 -0.44 1.13
N GLU A 144 8.77 0.79 0.92
CA GLU A 144 9.09 1.92 1.80
C GLU A 144 8.41 1.74 3.17
N LEU A 145 9.19 1.34 4.17
CA LEU A 145 8.66 1.08 5.52
C LEU A 145 8.32 2.36 6.30
N GLY A 146 8.96 3.48 5.98
CA GLY A 146 8.71 4.77 6.63
C GLY A 146 8.96 4.73 8.13
N ARG A 147 7.88 4.73 8.94
CA ARG A 147 7.94 4.65 10.41
C ARG A 147 7.90 3.22 10.95
N LEU A 148 7.60 2.25 10.09
CA LEU A 148 7.54 0.85 10.50
C LEU A 148 8.96 0.35 10.76
N VAL A 149 9.12 -0.38 11.85
CA VAL A 149 10.38 -1.00 12.22
C VAL A 149 10.44 -2.40 11.59
N ALA A 150 11.57 -2.73 10.99
CA ALA A 150 11.96 -4.08 10.58
C ALA A 150 13.48 -4.18 10.78
N ALA A 151 13.91 -5.04 11.70
CA ALA A 151 15.31 -5.19 12.05
C ALA A 151 15.63 -6.62 12.50
N VAL A 152 16.91 -6.99 12.39
CA VAL A 152 17.48 -8.22 12.97
C VAL A 152 18.50 -7.82 14.02
N PRO A 153 18.11 -7.72 15.30
CA PRO A 153 19.03 -7.29 16.35
C PRO A 153 20.16 -8.31 16.59
N ALA A 154 21.41 -7.81 16.71
CA ALA A 154 22.59 -8.64 16.98
C ALA A 154 22.70 -9.07 18.44
N ASP A 155 22.24 -8.22 19.36
CA ASP A 155 22.42 -8.37 20.79
C ASP A 155 21.13 -8.03 21.57
N PRO A 156 21.06 -8.39 22.87
CA PRO A 156 19.88 -8.12 23.70
C PRO A 156 19.53 -6.63 23.84
N GLN A 157 20.51 -5.73 23.78
CA GLN A 157 20.29 -4.29 23.91
C GLN A 157 19.62 -3.74 22.65
N ALA A 158 20.17 -4.01 21.47
CA ALA A 158 19.57 -3.69 20.18
C ALA A 158 18.18 -4.31 20.04
N ARG A 159 17.94 -5.51 20.61
CA ARG A 159 16.62 -6.14 20.61
C ARG A 159 15.61 -5.37 21.45
N ASN A 160 16.02 -4.89 22.62
CA ASN A 160 15.15 -4.07 23.47
C ASN A 160 14.84 -2.72 22.82
N GLU A 161 15.84 -2.08 22.20
CA GLU A 161 15.66 -0.84 21.44
C GLU A 161 14.71 -1.03 20.26
N ALA A 162 14.88 -2.10 19.47
CA ALA A 162 13.96 -2.44 18.38
C ALA A 162 12.53 -2.71 18.89
N ARG A 163 12.37 -3.41 20.03
CA ARG A 163 11.05 -3.63 20.65
C ARG A 163 10.40 -2.34 21.13
N GLN A 164 11.17 -1.44 21.74
CA GLN A 164 10.69 -0.13 22.15
C GLN A 164 10.32 0.72 20.93
N ALA A 165 11.11 0.67 19.86
CA ALA A 165 10.81 1.34 18.61
C ALA A 165 9.52 0.81 17.97
N VAL A 166 9.30 -0.52 17.96
CA VAL A 166 8.04 -1.14 17.52
C VAL A 166 6.87 -0.66 18.38
N ALA A 167 7.02 -0.64 19.71
CA ALA A 167 5.97 -0.17 20.63
C ALA A 167 5.70 1.34 20.51
N ALA A 168 6.69 2.12 20.07
CA ALA A 168 6.57 3.54 19.81
C ALA A 168 5.99 3.84 18.42
N VAL A 169 5.82 2.83 17.55
CA VAL A 169 5.10 3.00 16.29
C VAL A 169 3.66 3.36 16.60
N ASP A 170 3.29 4.60 16.27
CA ASP A 170 1.91 5.04 16.31
C ASP A 170 1.13 4.37 15.16
N ASP A 171 0.50 3.24 15.48
CA ASP A 171 -0.40 2.49 14.61
C ASP A 171 -1.45 3.39 13.93
N GLU A 172 -1.94 4.39 14.65
CA GLU A 172 -2.95 5.32 14.16
C GLU A 172 -2.36 6.26 13.11
N ALA A 173 -1.15 6.78 13.34
CA ALA A 173 -0.44 7.58 12.35
C ALA A 173 -0.04 6.78 11.10
N VAL A 174 0.31 5.50 11.26
CA VAL A 174 0.60 4.60 10.13
C VAL A 174 -0.65 4.41 9.27
N ARG A 175 -1.80 4.10 9.90
CA ARG A 175 -3.09 3.95 9.18
C ARG A 175 -3.54 5.25 8.52
N LEU A 176 -3.34 6.39 9.17
CA LEU A 176 -3.66 7.72 8.63
C LEU A 176 -2.83 8.04 7.38
N LYS A 177 -1.54 7.69 7.37
CA LYS A 177 -0.67 7.94 6.21
C LYS A 177 -0.97 6.98 5.05
N SER A 178 -1.22 5.70 5.32
CA SER A 178 -1.57 4.72 4.29
C SER A 178 -2.98 4.91 3.72
N ALA A 179 -3.87 5.60 4.46
CA ALA A 179 -5.20 5.98 3.97
C ALA A 179 -5.18 7.10 2.93
N VAL A 180 -4.08 7.84 2.75
CA VAL A 180 -3.98 8.87 1.69
C VAL A 180 -3.57 8.20 0.38
N LYS A 181 -4.27 8.52 -0.72
CA LYS A 181 -3.98 7.94 -2.03
C LYS A 181 -2.62 8.44 -2.51
N ALA A 182 -1.76 7.53 -2.98
CA ALA A 182 -0.38 7.87 -3.38
C ALA A 182 -0.27 8.81 -4.60
N ARG A 183 -1.37 9.08 -5.29
CA ARG A 183 -1.46 9.96 -6.48
C ARG A 183 -2.65 10.91 -6.38
N ASP A 184 -2.71 11.71 -5.34
CA ASP A 184 -3.64 12.83 -5.28
C ASP A 184 -3.10 14.01 -6.11
N GLY A 185 -3.99 14.77 -6.76
CA GLY A 185 -3.62 16.00 -7.47
C GLY A 185 -3.04 17.05 -6.50
N PHE A 186 -2.35 18.06 -7.02
CA PHE A 186 -1.69 19.10 -6.21
C PHE A 186 -2.65 19.74 -5.18
N VAL A 187 -3.85 20.16 -5.63
CA VAL A 187 -4.87 20.79 -4.78
C VAL A 187 -5.32 19.85 -3.67
N THR A 188 -5.65 18.61 -4.00
CA THR A 188 -6.08 17.61 -3.01
C THR A 188 -4.98 17.32 -2.00
N THR A 189 -3.74 17.14 -2.47
CA THR A 189 -2.58 16.82 -1.63
C THR A 189 -2.26 17.91 -0.61
N PHE A 190 -2.28 19.18 -1.01
CA PHE A 190 -1.80 20.26 -0.15
C PHE A 190 -2.91 21.03 0.57
N LEU A 191 -4.12 21.11 0.00
CA LEU A 191 -5.20 21.90 0.58
C LEU A 191 -6.26 21.07 1.30
N ILE A 192 -6.36 19.76 1.02
CA ILE A 192 -7.49 18.93 1.52
C ILE A 192 -7.01 17.76 2.37
N SER A 193 -6.12 16.92 1.85
CA SER A 193 -5.59 15.73 2.52
C SER A 193 -5.02 15.97 3.93
N PRO A 194 -4.41 17.14 4.26
CA PRO A 194 -3.98 17.43 5.63
C PRO A 194 -5.13 17.52 6.63
N TYR A 195 -6.32 17.94 6.21
CA TYR A 195 -7.49 18.15 7.07
C TYR A 195 -8.44 16.95 7.06
N SER A 196 -8.72 16.40 5.87
CA SER A 196 -9.66 15.28 5.70
C SER A 196 -9.26 14.06 6.52
N ARG A 197 -7.95 13.84 6.74
CA ARG A 197 -7.45 12.72 7.57
C ARG A 197 -7.89 12.82 9.03
N TYR A 198 -7.96 14.04 9.59
CA TYR A 198 -8.42 14.25 10.97
C TYR A 198 -9.94 14.10 11.08
N ILE A 199 -10.67 14.51 10.03
CA ILE A 199 -12.11 14.31 9.94
C ILE A 199 -12.42 12.82 9.82
N ALA A 200 -11.67 12.07 9.02
CA ALA A 200 -11.81 10.61 8.88
C ALA A 200 -11.61 9.92 10.23
N ARG A 201 -10.58 10.31 10.99
CA ARG A 201 -10.37 9.85 12.36
C ARG A 201 -11.55 10.17 13.29
N TRP A 202 -12.09 11.38 13.20
CA TRP A 202 -13.26 11.78 13.99
C TRP A 202 -14.51 10.95 13.64
N CYS A 203 -14.78 10.75 12.35
CA CYS A 203 -15.87 9.90 11.86
C CYS A 203 -15.73 8.45 12.34
N ALA A 204 -14.52 7.89 12.25
CA ALA A 204 -14.22 6.54 12.73
C ALA A 204 -14.51 6.39 14.24
N ARG A 205 -14.09 7.37 15.05
CA ARG A 205 -14.36 7.38 16.51
C ARG A 205 -15.84 7.52 16.85
N ARG A 206 -16.65 8.07 15.94
CA ARG A 206 -18.10 8.20 16.09
C ARG A 206 -18.87 7.01 15.50
N GLY A 207 -18.19 6.02 14.93
CA GLY A 207 -18.83 4.86 14.31
C GLY A 207 -19.58 5.18 13.02
N LEU A 208 -19.24 6.28 12.35
CA LEU A 208 -19.83 6.61 11.05
C LEU A 208 -19.28 5.68 9.97
N THR A 209 -20.13 5.24 9.05
CA THR A 209 -19.73 4.39 7.92
C THR A 209 -19.26 5.25 6.74
N PRO A 210 -18.37 4.73 5.86
CA PRO A 210 -17.95 5.44 4.66
C PRO A 210 -19.15 5.92 3.81
N ASN A 211 -20.13 5.05 3.57
CA ASN A 211 -21.32 5.37 2.78
C ASN A 211 -22.15 6.53 3.36
N GLN A 212 -22.19 6.69 4.69
CA GLN A 212 -22.86 7.83 5.32
C GLN A 212 -22.14 9.14 5.01
N VAL A 213 -20.80 9.13 5.03
CA VAL A 213 -19.97 10.30 4.69
C VAL A 213 -20.09 10.63 3.20
N THR A 214 -20.10 9.62 2.32
CA THR A 214 -20.33 9.78 0.87
C THR A 214 -21.70 10.36 0.56
N THR A 215 -22.73 9.95 1.30
CA THR A 215 -24.07 10.51 1.14
C THR A 215 -24.13 11.96 1.64
N ALA A 216 -23.45 12.27 2.75
CA ALA A 216 -23.34 13.63 3.26
C ALA A 216 -22.60 14.56 2.28
N SER A 217 -21.55 14.07 1.59
CA SER A 217 -20.85 14.82 0.55
C SER A 217 -21.81 15.13 -0.61
N LEU A 218 -22.54 14.13 -1.12
CA LEU A 218 -23.54 14.34 -2.17
C LEU A 218 -24.61 15.37 -1.80
N ILE A 219 -25.21 15.26 -0.60
CA ILE A 219 -26.23 16.22 -0.14
C ILE A 219 -25.65 17.64 -0.11
N THR A 220 -24.42 17.79 0.38
CA THR A 220 -23.75 19.09 0.46
C THR A 220 -23.53 19.69 -0.94
N ALA A 221 -23.11 18.88 -1.92
CA ALA A 221 -22.96 19.32 -3.30
C ALA A 221 -24.29 19.70 -3.96
N LEU A 222 -25.38 18.98 -3.68
CA LEU A 222 -26.71 19.32 -4.20
C LEU A 222 -27.21 20.65 -3.64
N ILE A 223 -26.96 20.93 -2.35
CA ILE A 223 -27.23 22.24 -1.76
C ILE A 223 -26.37 23.32 -2.43
N ALA A 224 -25.09 23.05 -2.68
CA ALA A 224 -24.20 23.95 -3.40
C ALA A 224 -24.73 24.29 -4.80
N ALA A 225 -25.18 23.29 -5.56
CA ALA A 225 -25.81 23.46 -6.86
C ALA A 225 -27.10 24.30 -6.77
N GLY A 226 -27.92 24.08 -5.74
CA GLY A 226 -29.10 24.90 -5.46
C GLY A 226 -28.75 26.36 -5.17
N CYS A 227 -27.69 26.62 -4.41
CA CYS A 227 -27.18 27.98 -4.17
C CYS A 227 -26.70 28.66 -5.47
N ALA A 228 -25.98 27.93 -6.32
CA ALA A 228 -25.56 28.43 -7.64
C ALA A 228 -26.76 28.78 -8.52
N ALA A 229 -27.82 27.96 -8.48
CA ALA A 229 -29.03 28.16 -9.25
C ALA A 229 -29.79 29.45 -8.89
N THR A 230 -29.52 30.05 -7.73
CA THR A 230 -30.13 31.35 -7.37
C THR A 230 -29.70 32.49 -8.29
N GLY A 231 -28.53 32.36 -8.96
CA GLY A 231 -27.99 33.41 -9.84
C GLY A 231 -27.48 34.66 -9.10
N THR A 232 -27.49 34.66 -7.77
CA THR A 232 -27.04 35.81 -6.97
C THR A 232 -25.56 35.69 -6.63
N ARG A 233 -24.87 36.82 -6.45
CA ARG A 233 -23.46 36.83 -6.01
C ARG A 233 -23.27 36.09 -4.68
N ALA A 234 -24.17 36.28 -3.73
CA ALA A 234 -24.13 35.57 -2.45
C ALA A 234 -24.35 34.05 -2.64
N GLY A 235 -25.27 33.67 -3.53
CA GLY A 235 -25.50 32.27 -3.91
C GLY A 235 -24.28 31.60 -4.54
N PHE A 236 -23.57 32.27 -5.45
CA PHE A 236 -22.33 31.76 -6.02
C PHE A 236 -21.21 31.61 -4.99
N VAL A 237 -21.07 32.55 -4.06
CA VAL A 237 -20.08 32.43 -2.96
C VAL A 237 -20.42 31.23 -2.07
N ALA A 238 -21.69 31.10 -1.66
CA ALA A 238 -22.15 29.97 -0.86
C ALA A 238 -21.94 28.63 -1.60
N ALA A 239 -22.23 28.58 -2.89
CA ALA A 239 -22.02 27.41 -3.74
C ALA A 239 -20.54 26.99 -3.78
N GLY A 240 -19.62 27.94 -3.97
CA GLY A 240 -18.18 27.65 -3.97
C GLY A 240 -17.68 27.09 -2.64
N VAL A 241 -18.10 27.69 -1.51
CA VAL A 241 -17.72 27.21 -0.17
C VAL A 241 -18.28 25.82 0.11
N LEU A 242 -19.56 25.58 -0.20
CA LEU A 242 -20.21 24.28 0.00
C LEU A 242 -19.62 23.21 -0.92
N LEU A 243 -19.22 23.55 -2.15
CA LEU A 243 -18.58 22.61 -3.05
C LEU A 243 -17.20 22.16 -2.51
N ILE A 244 -16.41 23.08 -1.97
CA ILE A 244 -15.15 22.74 -1.29
C ILE A 244 -15.43 21.84 -0.08
N ALA A 245 -16.43 22.18 0.74
CA ALA A 245 -16.80 21.35 1.89
C ALA A 245 -17.24 19.93 1.48
N SER A 246 -18.04 19.81 0.41
CA SER A 246 -18.41 18.53 -0.18
C SER A 246 -17.17 17.74 -0.61
N PHE A 247 -16.22 18.38 -1.28
CA PHE A 247 -15.01 17.71 -1.77
C PHE A 247 -14.09 17.25 -0.62
N VAL A 248 -14.04 17.99 0.49
CA VAL A 248 -13.34 17.54 1.71
C VAL A 248 -14.01 16.29 2.30
N LEU A 249 -15.35 16.25 2.36
CA LEU A 249 -16.10 15.08 2.85
C LEU A 249 -15.91 13.85 1.96
N ASP A 250 -15.86 14.07 0.65
CA ASP A 250 -15.57 13.05 -0.35
C ASP A 250 -14.19 12.42 -0.15
N CYS A 251 -13.14 13.25 0.01
CA CYS A 251 -11.82 12.74 0.35
C CYS A 251 -11.80 12.01 1.71
N THR A 252 -12.68 12.42 2.63
CA THR A 252 -12.80 11.84 3.96
C THR A 252 -13.40 10.44 3.94
N ASP A 253 -14.40 10.17 3.10
CA ASP A 253 -15.04 8.84 3.05
C ASP A 253 -14.07 7.76 2.56
N GLY A 254 -13.26 8.05 1.54
CA GLY A 254 -12.28 7.12 0.98
C GLY A 254 -11.12 6.91 1.94
N GLN A 255 -10.71 7.95 2.66
CA GLN A 255 -9.74 7.83 3.75
C GLN A 255 -10.31 7.03 4.93
N LEU A 256 -11.59 7.22 5.26
CA LEU A 256 -12.29 6.49 6.30
C LEU A 256 -12.41 5.00 5.96
N ALA A 257 -12.79 4.66 4.73
CA ALA A 257 -12.86 3.28 4.24
C ALA A 257 -11.51 2.56 4.35
N ARG A 258 -10.42 3.26 4.00
CA ARG A 258 -9.06 2.72 4.14
C ARG A 258 -8.63 2.59 5.60
N TYR A 259 -8.96 3.58 6.42
CA TYR A 259 -8.63 3.61 7.84
C TYR A 259 -9.38 2.51 8.63
N SER A 260 -10.66 2.28 8.33
CA SER A 260 -11.51 1.29 9.00
C SER A 260 -11.47 -0.10 8.36
N LEU A 261 -10.69 -0.28 7.28
CA LEU A 261 -10.65 -1.50 6.46
C LEU A 261 -12.03 -1.94 5.93
N GLN A 262 -12.96 -1.00 5.78
CA GLN A 262 -14.30 -1.25 5.24
C GLN A 262 -14.34 -0.96 3.74
N TYR A 263 -13.76 -1.87 2.95
CA TYR A 263 -13.85 -1.82 1.50
C TYR A 263 -15.07 -2.60 1.02
N SER A 264 -15.87 -2.01 0.12
CA SER A 264 -16.97 -2.71 -0.53
C SER A 264 -17.09 -2.30 -2.00
N THR A 265 -17.50 -3.25 -2.84
CA THR A 265 -17.76 -3.00 -4.27
C THR A 265 -18.91 -2.01 -4.46
N LEU A 266 -19.95 -2.13 -3.63
CA LEU A 266 -21.07 -1.19 -3.60
C LEU A 266 -20.61 0.23 -3.23
N GLY A 267 -19.75 0.37 -2.22
CA GLY A 267 -19.21 1.67 -1.80
C GLY A 267 -18.38 2.33 -2.90
N ALA A 268 -17.51 1.56 -3.57
CA ALA A 268 -16.73 2.06 -4.70
C ALA A 268 -17.61 2.49 -5.89
N TRP A 269 -18.68 1.74 -6.16
CA TRP A 269 -19.65 2.09 -7.21
C TRP A 269 -20.47 3.34 -6.85
N LEU A 270 -20.90 3.46 -5.59
CA LEU A 270 -21.63 4.63 -5.09
C LEU A 270 -20.78 5.89 -5.16
N ASP A 271 -19.53 5.82 -4.70
CA ASP A 271 -18.55 6.92 -4.76
C ASP A 271 -18.39 7.43 -6.20
N ALA A 272 -18.07 6.53 -7.13
CA ALA A 272 -17.91 6.85 -8.55
C ALA A 272 -19.18 7.45 -9.18
N THR A 273 -20.36 6.96 -8.80
CA THR A 273 -21.65 7.44 -9.31
C THR A 273 -21.99 8.81 -8.73
N PHE A 274 -21.77 9.01 -7.43
CA PHE A 274 -22.08 10.25 -6.74
C PHE A 274 -21.19 11.38 -7.21
N ASP A 275 -19.92 11.13 -7.52
CA ASP A 275 -19.05 12.14 -8.12
C ASP A 275 -19.61 12.70 -9.43
N ARG A 276 -20.14 11.83 -10.30
CA ARG A 276 -20.77 12.27 -11.55
C ARG A 276 -22.04 13.06 -11.28
N ALA A 277 -22.86 12.59 -10.33
CA ALA A 277 -24.08 13.29 -9.94
C ALA A 277 -23.78 14.71 -9.40
N LYS A 278 -22.73 14.86 -8.57
CA LYS A 278 -22.27 16.16 -8.04
C LYS A 278 -21.86 17.10 -9.17
N GLU A 279 -21.04 16.61 -10.10
CA GLU A 279 -20.55 17.38 -11.26
C GLU A 279 -21.73 17.89 -12.11
N TYR A 280 -22.62 17.00 -12.53
CA TYR A 280 -23.75 17.36 -13.39
C TYR A 280 -24.74 18.29 -12.68
N ALA A 281 -25.03 18.04 -11.40
CA ALA A 281 -25.88 18.92 -10.61
C ALA A 281 -25.29 20.33 -10.50
N TYR A 282 -23.97 20.45 -10.31
CA TYR A 282 -23.32 21.75 -10.18
C TYR A 282 -23.34 22.56 -11.48
N TYR A 283 -23.02 21.93 -12.63
CA TYR A 283 -23.13 22.60 -13.92
C TYR A 283 -24.58 23.01 -14.25
N ALA A 284 -25.56 22.15 -13.95
CA ALA A 284 -26.97 22.50 -14.11
C ALA A 284 -27.36 23.68 -13.21
N GLY A 285 -26.87 23.72 -11.96
CA GLY A 285 -27.06 24.83 -11.04
C GLY A 285 -26.48 26.14 -11.58
N LEU A 286 -25.24 26.13 -12.08
CA LEU A 286 -24.62 27.30 -12.70
C LEU A 286 -25.39 27.79 -13.93
N ALA A 287 -25.82 26.88 -14.81
CA ALA A 287 -26.56 27.22 -16.01
C ALA A 287 -27.94 27.83 -15.69
N LEU A 288 -28.66 27.26 -14.71
CA LEU A 288 -29.91 27.84 -14.20
C LEU A 288 -29.70 29.22 -13.58
N GLY A 289 -28.62 29.41 -12.82
CA GLY A 289 -28.29 30.69 -12.20
C GLY A 289 -27.98 31.77 -13.23
N ALA A 290 -27.19 31.45 -14.25
CA ALA A 290 -26.84 32.35 -15.35
C ALA A 290 -28.06 32.70 -16.23
N ALA A 291 -28.92 31.72 -16.53
CA ALA A 291 -30.15 31.94 -17.29
C ALA A 291 -31.10 32.93 -16.60
N ARG A 292 -31.10 32.98 -15.26
CA ARG A 292 -31.84 33.99 -14.49
C ARG A 292 -31.27 35.40 -14.59
N GLY A 293 -29.98 35.53 -14.89
CA GLY A 293 -29.30 36.79 -15.18
C GLY A 293 -29.44 37.26 -16.63
N GLY A 294 -30.05 36.46 -17.50
CA GLY A 294 -30.23 36.74 -18.93
C GLY A 294 -29.17 36.11 -19.85
N ASP A 295 -28.20 35.37 -19.29
CA ASP A 295 -27.14 34.72 -20.06
C ASP A 295 -27.51 33.26 -20.36
N ASP A 296 -27.55 32.88 -21.63
CA ASP A 296 -27.74 31.48 -22.04
C ASP A 296 -26.40 30.74 -22.15
N VAL A 297 -25.98 30.14 -21.03
CA VAL A 297 -24.75 29.34 -20.93
C VAL A 297 -25.02 27.83 -21.00
N TRP A 298 -26.24 27.40 -21.32
CA TRP A 298 -26.58 25.98 -21.37
C TRP A 298 -25.75 25.21 -22.38
N ALA A 299 -25.46 25.81 -23.54
CA ALA A 299 -24.58 25.22 -24.54
C ALA A 299 -23.17 24.95 -23.98
N LEU A 300 -22.62 25.89 -23.20
CA LEU A 300 -21.31 25.73 -22.55
C LEU A 300 -21.36 24.67 -21.45
N ALA A 301 -22.42 24.66 -20.64
CA ALA A 301 -22.60 23.66 -19.58
C ALA A 301 -22.73 22.24 -20.16
N LEU A 302 -23.54 22.06 -21.20
CA LEU A 302 -23.69 20.78 -21.90
C LEU A 302 -22.37 20.37 -22.58
N GLY A 303 -21.67 21.30 -23.21
CA GLY A 303 -20.34 21.06 -23.78
C GLY A 303 -19.34 20.56 -22.73
N ALA A 304 -19.31 21.21 -21.56
CA ALA A 304 -18.45 20.79 -20.45
C ALA A 304 -18.82 19.39 -19.92
N MET A 305 -20.12 19.10 -19.75
CA MET A 305 -20.58 17.77 -19.31
C MET A 305 -20.18 16.67 -20.32
N VAL A 306 -20.32 16.93 -21.63
CA VAL A 306 -19.93 15.97 -22.68
C VAL A 306 -18.42 15.74 -22.67
N LEU A 307 -17.62 16.81 -22.65
CA LEU A 307 -16.16 16.70 -22.60
C LEU A 307 -15.70 15.92 -21.36
N GLN A 308 -16.30 16.19 -20.22
CA GLN A 308 -15.99 15.50 -18.97
C GLN A 308 -16.37 14.01 -19.02
N THR A 309 -17.53 13.70 -19.60
CA THR A 309 -17.95 12.31 -19.83
C THR A 309 -16.96 11.59 -20.73
N CYS A 310 -16.58 12.20 -21.86
CA CYS A 310 -15.59 11.63 -22.78
C CYS A 310 -14.24 11.41 -22.09
N ARG A 311 -13.75 12.40 -21.34
CA ARG A 311 -12.50 12.29 -20.55
C ARG A 311 -12.56 11.09 -19.61
N HIS A 312 -13.66 10.93 -18.89
CA HIS A 312 -13.80 9.85 -17.91
C HIS A 312 -13.88 8.48 -18.59
N VAL A 313 -14.63 8.36 -19.69
CA VAL A 313 -14.68 7.11 -20.48
C VAL A 313 -13.27 6.74 -20.97
N VAL A 314 -12.51 7.70 -21.50
CA VAL A 314 -11.13 7.46 -21.94
C VAL A 314 -10.23 7.04 -20.78
N ASP A 315 -10.30 7.73 -19.63
CA ASP A 315 -9.52 7.38 -18.44
C ASP A 315 -9.85 5.97 -17.95
N PHE A 316 -11.14 5.60 -17.90
CA PHE A 316 -11.58 4.25 -17.53
C PHE A 316 -11.06 3.20 -18.51
N SER A 317 -11.27 3.40 -19.82
CA SER A 317 -10.82 2.46 -20.85
C SER A 317 -9.30 2.32 -20.89
N PHE A 318 -8.54 3.39 -20.69
CA PHE A 318 -7.08 3.34 -20.62
C PHE A 318 -6.60 2.56 -19.39
N ASN A 319 -7.24 2.77 -18.24
CA ASN A 319 -6.87 2.09 -17.00
C ASN A 319 -7.24 0.59 -17.05
N GLU A 320 -8.37 0.24 -17.65
CA GLU A 320 -8.80 -1.14 -17.90
C GLU A 320 -7.87 -1.84 -18.91
N ALA A 321 -7.56 -1.20 -20.04
CA ALA A 321 -6.64 -1.74 -21.04
C ALA A 321 -5.23 -1.99 -20.48
N ASN A 322 -4.74 -1.13 -19.58
CA ASN A 322 -3.45 -1.33 -18.92
C ASN A 322 -3.48 -2.42 -17.84
N HIS A 323 -4.60 -2.59 -17.13
CA HIS A 323 -4.79 -3.72 -16.21
C HIS A 323 -4.75 -5.05 -16.98
N ASP A 324 -5.42 -5.14 -18.12
CA ASP A 324 -5.42 -6.33 -18.98
C ASP A 324 -4.06 -6.57 -19.65
N ALA A 325 -3.34 -5.50 -20.05
CA ALA A 325 -1.99 -5.63 -20.58
C ALA A 325 -1.00 -6.22 -19.55
N THR A 326 -1.15 -5.90 -18.26
CA THR A 326 -0.34 -6.51 -17.20
C THR A 326 -0.77 -7.94 -16.85
N ALA A 327 -2.00 -8.35 -17.13
CA ALA A 327 -2.48 -9.72 -16.97
C ALA A 327 -2.09 -10.63 -18.15
N ASN A 328 -2.01 -10.08 -19.36
CA ASN A 328 -1.73 -10.81 -20.61
C ASN A 328 -0.24 -10.97 -20.96
N THR A 329 0.70 -10.54 -20.12
CA THR A 329 2.14 -10.85 -20.30
C THR A 329 2.56 -12.20 -19.72
N SER A 330 1.63 -13.15 -19.59
CA SER A 330 1.95 -14.56 -19.35
C SER A 330 2.32 -15.20 -20.70
N PRO A 331 3.58 -15.57 -20.97
CA PRO A 331 3.90 -16.24 -22.22
C PRO A 331 3.37 -17.67 -22.17
N THR A 332 2.55 -18.03 -23.14
CA THR A 332 2.34 -19.42 -23.58
C THR A 332 3.64 -20.04 -24.06
#